data_AF-A0A537GQ84-F1
#
_entry.id   AF-A0A537GQ84-F1
#
_cell.length_a   1.000
_cell.length_b   1.000
_cell.length_c   1.000
_cell.angle_alpha   90.00
_cell.angle_beta   90.00
_cell.angle_gamma   90.00
#
_symmetry.space_group_name_H-M   'P 1'
#
loop_
_entity.id
_entity.type
_entity.pdbx_description
1 polymer ?
#
loop_
_entity_poly.entity_id
_entity_poly.type
_entity_poly.pdbx_seq_one_letter_code
_entity_poly.pdbx_strand_id
1 'polypeptide(L)'
;MPILPIDTGRYGSPEMRRIFDEENKLQLWLDVEAAVAEAQAAVGDIPKIAAQEIAKNANTKIVTLARTKEIEKETRHDLASMVQALSEACSGEGRKYV
;
A
#
# COMPACT_ATOMS: atom_id res chain seq x y z
N MET A 1 16.66 -15.82 -8.29
CA MET A 1 17.74 -16.19 -7.33
C MET A 1 18.37 -14.90 -6.84
N PRO A 2 18.50 -14.71 -5.52
CA PRO A 2 19.19 -13.53 -4.99
C PRO A 2 20.67 -13.59 -5.35
N ILE A 3 21.19 -12.47 -5.86
CA ILE A 3 22.59 -12.34 -6.29
C ILE A 3 23.44 -11.75 -5.14
N LEU A 4 22.86 -10.84 -4.35
CA LEU A 4 23.58 -10.16 -3.29
C LEU A 4 23.67 -11.06 -2.03
N PRO A 5 24.85 -11.14 -1.38
CA PRO A 5 25.02 -11.89 -0.14
C PRO A 5 24.17 -11.37 1.04
N ILE A 6 23.63 -10.16 0.94
CA ILE A 6 22.68 -9.62 1.91
C ILE A 6 21.34 -10.33 1.80
N ASP A 7 20.83 -10.54 0.57
CA ASP A 7 19.53 -11.14 0.28
C ASP A 7 19.51 -12.64 0.58
N THR A 8 20.66 -13.32 0.44
CA THR A 8 20.83 -14.74 0.76
C THR A 8 20.92 -15.01 2.27
N GLY A 9 21.00 -13.97 3.09
CA GLY A 9 21.13 -14.10 4.55
C GLY A 9 22.55 -14.36 5.06
N ARG A 10 23.57 -14.32 4.18
CA ARG A 10 24.98 -14.45 4.59
C ARG A 10 25.43 -13.25 5.42
N TYR A 11 24.98 -12.04 5.05
CA TYR A 11 25.25 -10.80 5.79
C TYR A 11 23.99 -10.05 6.22
N GLY A 12 22.84 -10.29 5.58
CA GLY A 12 21.58 -9.63 5.91
C GLY A 12 20.81 -10.38 6.99
N SER A 13 20.61 -9.75 8.15
CA SER A 13 19.77 -10.34 9.20
C SER A 13 18.31 -10.49 8.72
N PRO A 14 17.54 -11.44 9.26
CA PRO A 14 16.13 -11.60 8.94
C PRO A 14 15.31 -10.32 9.19
N GLU A 15 15.61 -9.58 10.26
CA GLU A 15 14.92 -8.35 10.65
C GLU A 15 15.16 -7.24 9.63
N MET A 16 16.41 -7.03 9.22
CA MET A 16 16.75 -6.02 8.20
C MET A 16 16.09 -6.33 6.87
N ARG A 17 16.13 -7.58 6.41
CA ARG A 17 15.47 -7.98 5.15
C ARG A 17 13.96 -7.77 5.21
N ARG A 18 13.32 -8.04 6.34
CA ARG A 18 11.87 -7.85 6.52
C ARG A 18 11.45 -6.39 6.40
N ILE A 19 12.27 -5.44 6.87
CA ILE A 19 11.96 -4.00 6.78
C ILE A 19 11.88 -3.55 5.31
N PHE A 20 12.79 -4.03 4.47
CA PHE A 20 12.92 -3.61 3.07
C PHE A 20 12.26 -4.58 2.08
N ASP A 21 11.57 -5.60 2.57
CA ASP A 21 10.80 -6.51 1.74
C ASP A 21 9.69 -5.76 0.98
N GLU A 22 9.39 -6.18 -0.25
CA GLU A 22 8.41 -5.50 -1.10
C GLU A 22 6.99 -5.52 -0.52
N GLU A 23 6.60 -6.60 0.17
CA GLU A 23 5.29 -6.69 0.80
C GLU A 23 5.20 -5.76 2.02
N ASN A 24 6.28 -5.67 2.81
CA ASN A 24 6.36 -4.73 3.92
C ASN A 24 6.36 -3.27 3.41
N LYS A 25 7.08 -2.98 2.33
CA LYS A 25 7.06 -1.65 1.67
C LYS A 25 5.64 -1.28 1.25
N LEU A 26 4.90 -2.19 0.61
CA LEU A 26 3.52 -1.96 0.21
C LEU A 26 2.62 -1.72 1.43
N GLN A 27 2.73 -2.53 2.48
CA GLN A 27 1.96 -2.31 3.71
C GLN A 27 2.23 -0.93 4.31
N LEU A 28 3.48 -0.49 4.38
CA LEU A 28 3.84 0.82 4.91
C LEU A 28 3.26 1.98 4.06
N TRP A 29 3.21 1.83 2.74
CA TRP A 29 2.55 2.83 1.88
C TRP A 29 1.04 2.88 2.14
N LEU A 30 0.40 1.73 2.29
CA LEU A 30 -1.03 1.65 2.64
C LEU A 30 -1.31 2.27 4.01
N ASP A 31 -0.44 2.05 4.99
CA ASP A 31 -0.55 2.64 6.33
C ASP A 31 -0.46 4.17 6.28
N VAL A 32 0.44 4.71 5.44
CA VAL A 32 0.56 6.15 5.22
C VAL A 32 -0.71 6.71 4.58
N GLU A 33 -1.23 6.06 3.54
CA GLU A 33 -2.45 6.51 2.84
C GLU A 33 -3.68 6.49 3.78
N ALA A 34 -3.81 5.45 4.59
CA ALA A 34 -4.84 5.36 5.62
C ALA A 34 -4.72 6.50 6.64
N ALA A 35 -3.51 6.80 7.13
CA ALA A 35 -3.28 7.88 8.08
C ALA A 35 -3.59 9.27 7.47
N VAL A 36 -3.28 9.47 6.18
CA VAL A 36 -3.63 10.70 5.46
C VAL A 36 -5.15 10.84 5.35
N ALA A 37 -5.87 9.79 4.96
CA ALA A 37 -7.32 9.80 4.88
C ALA A 37 -7.98 10.07 6.25
N GLU A 38 -7.47 9.47 7.32
CA GLU A 38 -7.93 9.74 8.69
C GLU A 38 -7.71 11.21 9.09
N ALA A 39 -6.54 11.78 8.79
CA ALA A 39 -6.24 13.17 9.07
C ALA A 39 -7.15 14.13 8.27
N GLN A 40 -7.38 13.85 6.99
CA GLN A 40 -8.31 14.61 6.14
C GLN A 40 -9.74 14.57 6.66
N ALA A 41 -10.21 13.41 7.13
CA ALA A 41 -11.53 13.28 7.75
C ALA A 41 -11.64 14.01 9.11
N ALA A 42 -10.54 14.13 9.85
CA ALA A 42 -10.49 14.87 11.11
C ALA A 42 -10.64 16.38 10.89
N VAL A 43 -10.09 16.92 9.81
CA VAL A 43 -10.22 18.35 9.43
C VAL A 43 -11.47 18.66 8.61
N GLY A 44 -12.18 17.63 8.13
CA GLY A 44 -13.46 17.76 7.43
C GLY A 44 -13.37 17.84 5.91
N ASP A 45 -12.20 17.57 5.33
CA ASP A 45 -11.98 17.59 3.88
C ASP A 45 -12.66 16.41 3.18
N ILE A 46 -12.72 15.25 3.85
CA ILE A 46 -13.39 14.04 3.35
C ILE A 46 -14.40 13.48 4.37
N PRO A 47 -15.46 12.79 3.93
CA PRO A 47 -16.40 12.13 4.84
C PRO A 47 -15.69 11.09 5.72
N LYS A 48 -16.05 11.02 7.02
CA LYS A 48 -15.49 10.02 7.95
C LYS A 48 -15.70 8.58 7.47
N ILE A 49 -16.81 8.31 6.77
CA ILE A 49 -17.13 7.00 6.21
C ILE A 49 -16.12 6.63 5.11
N ALA A 50 -15.69 7.59 4.29
CA ALA A 50 -14.68 7.38 3.26
C ALA A 50 -13.33 7.03 3.89
N ALA A 51 -12.87 7.78 4.90
CA ALA A 51 -11.63 7.47 5.61
C ALA A 51 -11.65 6.08 6.29
N GLN A 52 -12.78 5.71 6.91
CA GLN A 52 -12.95 4.39 7.51
C GLN A 52 -12.88 3.25 6.48
N GLU A 53 -13.45 3.47 5.29
CA GLU A 53 -13.37 2.49 4.20
C GLU A 53 -11.93 2.34 3.70
N ILE A 54 -11.22 3.45 3.49
CA ILE A 54 -9.81 3.46 3.06
C ILE A 54 -8.95 2.72 4.08
N ALA A 55 -9.03 3.09 5.36
CA ALA A 55 -8.25 2.46 6.43
C ALA A 55 -8.54 0.95 6.57
N LYS A 56 -9.80 0.53 6.36
CA LYS A 56 -10.16 -0.90 6.38
C LYS A 56 -9.54 -1.68 5.23
N ASN A 57 -9.45 -1.08 4.05
CA ASN A 57 -8.96 -1.72 2.83
C ASN A 57 -7.43 -1.59 2.66
N ALA A 58 -6.79 -0.68 3.39
CA ALA A 58 -5.36 -0.40 3.38
C ALA A 58 -4.50 -1.51 4.05
N ASN A 59 -4.58 -2.73 3.54
CA ASN A 59 -3.71 -3.83 3.96
C ASN A 59 -3.40 -4.79 2.83
N THR A 60 -2.26 -5.47 2.92
CA THR A 60 -1.74 -6.35 1.86
C THR A 60 -2.57 -7.61 1.61
N LYS A 61 -3.50 -7.96 2.50
CA LYS A 61 -4.45 -9.06 2.27
C LYS A 61 -5.54 -8.69 1.27
N ILE A 62 -5.87 -7.41 1.18
CA ILE A 62 -6.86 -6.86 0.24
C ILE A 62 -6.14 -6.27 -0.97
N VAL A 63 -5.20 -5.35 -0.74
CA VAL A 63 -4.37 -4.74 -1.79
C VAL A 63 -3.09 -5.55 -1.96
N THR A 64 -3.14 -6.54 -2.86
CA THR A 64 -2.02 -7.48 -3.02
C THR A 64 -0.89 -6.92 -3.89
N LEU A 65 0.35 -7.31 -3.56
CA LEU A 65 1.54 -6.95 -4.35
C LEU A 65 1.43 -7.42 -5.82
N ALA A 66 0.80 -8.57 -6.05
CA ALA A 66 0.57 -9.08 -7.40
C ALA A 66 -0.31 -8.12 -8.22
N ARG A 67 -1.42 -7.65 -7.64
CA ARG A 67 -2.32 -6.71 -8.32
C ARG A 67 -1.66 -5.36 -8.60
N THR A 68 -0.92 -4.84 -7.62
CA THR A 68 -0.15 -3.59 -7.81
C THR A 68 0.87 -3.72 -8.94
N LYS A 69 1.58 -4.84 -9.05
CA LYS A 69 2.53 -5.12 -10.15
C LYS A 69 1.86 -5.30 -11.51
N GLU A 70 0.63 -5.80 -11.56
CA GLU A 70 -0.14 -5.87 -12.81
C GLU A 70 -0.46 -4.47 -13.32
N ILE A 71 -0.99 -3.61 -12.45
CA ILE A 71 -1.33 -2.22 -12.78
C ILE A 71 -0.06 -1.42 -13.11
N GLU A 72 1.05 -1.68 -12.43
CA GLU A 72 2.35 -1.05 -12.70
C GLU A 72 2.84 -1.31 -14.13
N LYS A 73 2.56 -2.49 -14.71
CA LYS A 73 2.95 -2.79 -16.11
C LYS A 73 2.28 -1.85 -17.11
N GLU A 74 1.08 -1.38 -16.78
CA GLU A 74 0.30 -0.46 -17.61
C GLU A 74 0.68 1.00 -17.33
N THR A 75 0.70 1.37 -16.05
CA THR A 75 0.93 2.74 -15.58
C THR A 75 2.40 3.17 -15.61
N ARG A 76 3.34 2.21 -15.55
CA ARG A 76 4.79 2.41 -15.39
C ARG A 76 5.16 3.29 -14.19
N HIS A 77 4.32 3.28 -13.16
CA HIS A 77 4.48 4.07 -11.95
C HIS A 77 3.96 3.28 -10.73
N ASP A 78 4.87 2.91 -9.84
CA ASP A 78 4.63 2.05 -8.67
C ASP A 78 3.70 2.67 -7.61
N LEU A 79 3.85 3.96 -7.32
CA LEU A 79 2.96 4.64 -6.38
C LEU A 79 1.54 4.77 -6.94
N ALA A 80 1.41 5.17 -8.22
CA ALA A 80 0.11 5.30 -8.87
C ALA A 80 -0.61 3.95 -8.98
N SER A 81 0.13 2.86 -9.20
CA SER A 81 -0.45 1.52 -9.22
C SER A 81 -0.96 1.06 -7.85
N MET A 82 -0.29 1.46 -6.77
CA MET A 82 -0.75 1.21 -5.39
C MET A 82 -2.06 1.97 -5.10
N VAL A 83 -2.09 3.28 -5.41
CA VAL A 83 -3.28 4.13 -5.26
C VAL A 83 -4.46 3.57 -6.06
N GLN A 84 -4.22 3.16 -7.31
CA GLN A 84 -5.25 2.55 -8.14
C GLN A 84 -5.74 1.22 -7.58
N ALA A 85 -4.84 0.37 -7.07
CA ALA A 85 -5.23 -0.91 -6.44
C ALA A 85 -6.07 -0.70 -5.16
N LEU A 86 -5.73 0.32 -4.36
CA LEU A 86 -6.50 0.69 -3.17
C LEU A 86 -7.87 1.29 -3.55
N SER A 87 -7.92 2.09 -4.61
CA SER A 87 -9.17 2.61 -5.18
C SER A 87 -10.07 1.48 -5.72
N GLU A 88 -9.51 0.46 -6.37
CA GLU A 88 -10.24 -0.74 -6.80
C GLU A 88 -10.81 -1.54 -5.62
N ALA A 89 -10.11 -1.56 -4.48
CA ALA A 89 -10.56 -2.23 -3.26
C ALA A 89 -11.70 -1.49 -2.54
N CYS A 90 -11.82 -0.18 -2.74
CA CYS A 90 -12.90 0.64 -2.19
C CYS A 90 -14.13 0.62 -3.12
N SER A 91 -15.28 0.24 -2.59
CA SER A 91 -16.54 0.11 -3.36
C SER A 91 -17.55 1.21 -3.05
N GLY A 92 -17.37 1.93 -1.95
CA GLY A 92 -18.18 3.06 -1.50
C GLY A 92 -17.56 4.42 -1.81
N GLU A 93 -17.73 5.36 -0.88
CA GLU A 93 -17.23 6.74 -1.05
C GLU A 93 -15.71 6.82 -1.02
N GLY A 94 -15.03 5.89 -0.33
CA GLY A 94 -13.56 5.86 -0.21
C GLY A 94 -12.86 5.89 -1.56
N ARG A 95 -13.45 5.27 -2.60
CA ARG A 95 -12.88 5.21 -3.95
C ARG A 95 -12.50 6.57 -4.55
N LYS A 96 -13.24 7.63 -4.20
CA LYS A 96 -13.04 8.99 -4.74
C LYS A 96 -11.98 9.81 -3.98
N TYR A 97 -11.61 9.35 -2.80
CA TYR A 97 -10.76 10.06 -1.85
C TYR A 97 -9.43 9.34 -1.59
N VAL A 98 -9.18 8.26 -2.33
CA VAL A 98 -7.87 7.63 -2.51
C VAL A 98 -7.12 8.35 -3.63
#